data_AF-A0A1M7J3I1-F1
#
_entry.id   AF-A0A1M7J3I1-F1
#
_cell.length_a   1.000
_cell.length_b   1.000
_cell.length_c   1.000
_cell.angle_alpha   90.00
_cell.angle_beta   90.00
_cell.angle_gamma   90.00
#
_symmetry.space_group_name_H-M   'P 1'
#
loop_
_entity.id
_entity.type
_entity.pdbx_description
1 polymer ?
#
loop_
_entity_poly.entity_id
_entity_poly.type
_entity_poly.pdbx_seq_one_letter_code
_entity_poly.pdbx_strand_id
1 'polypeptide(L)'
;MAKFRKYGFTLIELIVVIAIIAVLAAILVPSVMGYVKKSKRTADITSAKTIYDTVMAVIADNEEAAESYTSNNNSTQKTVKYNGKAKTYTLFTVCTKDGAANKGGNHSLWSGGSADAKLFQDALNALAGDGKTPIKYNTSATGKPLNRWFVCYRDGDALNTEIWVGDGTTNMPMYRLWPDTDADYK
;
A
#
# COMPACT_ATOMS: atom_id res chain seq x y z
N MET A 1 65.70 -8.23 -10.39
CA MET A 1 64.38 -7.57 -10.19
C MET A 1 63.57 -7.72 -11.47
N ALA A 2 62.48 -8.49 -11.45
CA ALA A 2 61.62 -8.66 -12.62
C ALA A 2 60.83 -7.36 -12.88
N LYS A 3 60.96 -6.82 -14.09
CA LYS A 3 60.34 -5.56 -14.51
C LYS A 3 58.93 -5.86 -15.00
N PHE A 4 57.92 -5.53 -14.20
CA PHE A 4 56.51 -5.67 -14.60
C PHE A 4 56.22 -4.71 -15.77
N ARG A 5 55.93 -5.25 -16.95
CA ARG A 5 55.43 -4.48 -18.11
C ARG A 5 54.04 -3.95 -17.77
N LYS A 6 53.86 -2.63 -17.86
CA LYS A 6 52.51 -2.03 -17.78
C LYS A 6 51.82 -2.21 -19.13
N TYR A 7 50.82 -3.10 -19.17
CA TYR A 7 49.88 -3.18 -20.28
C TYR A 7 48.90 -2.02 -20.15
N GLY A 8 48.95 -1.07 -21.08
CA GLY A 8 48.01 0.05 -21.14
C GLY A 8 46.77 -0.34 -21.93
N PHE A 9 45.59 -0.04 -21.38
CA PHE A 9 44.31 -0.18 -22.08
C PHE A 9 44.23 0.86 -23.21
N THR A 10 43.77 0.47 -24.40
CA THR A 10 43.61 1.43 -25.50
C THR A 10 42.31 2.22 -25.34
N LEU A 11 42.30 3.48 -25.78
CA LEU A 11 41.08 4.30 -25.76
C LEU A 11 39.97 3.69 -26.62
N ILE A 12 40.33 3.01 -27.71
CA ILE A 12 39.36 2.36 -28.59
C ILE A 12 38.67 1.17 -27.91
N GLU A 13 39.41 0.35 -27.15
CA GLU A 13 38.83 -0.75 -26.37
C GLU A 13 37.80 -0.23 -25.36
N LEU A 14 38.08 0.91 -24.72
CA LEU A 14 37.14 1.53 -23.78
C LEU A 14 35.88 2.05 -24.49
N ILE A 15 36.02 2.69 -25.66
CA ILE A 15 34.90 3.25 -26.43
C ILE A 15 33.96 2.14 -26.91
N VAL A 16 34.49 1.00 -27.37
CA VAL A 16 33.67 -0.14 -27.81
C VAL A 16 32.90 -0.74 -26.63
N VAL A 17 33.51 -0.85 -25.46
CA VAL A 17 32.85 -1.38 -24.26
C VAL A 17 31.70 -0.49 -23.79
N ILE A 18 31.90 0.83 -23.71
CA ILE A 18 30.82 1.74 -23.31
C ILE A 18 29.69 1.76 -24.36
N ALA A 19 30.01 1.59 -25.65
CA ALA A 19 29.01 1.51 -26.70
C ALA A 19 28.12 0.26 -26.54
N ILE A 20 28.71 -0.90 -26.25
CA ILE A 20 27.96 -2.14 -25.98
C ILE A 20 27.10 -2.00 -24.71
N ILE A 21 27.65 -1.44 -23.62
CA ILE A 21 26.91 -1.20 -22.37
C ILE A 21 25.73 -0.25 -22.61
N ALA A 22 25.90 0.80 -23.41
CA ALA A 22 24.84 1.76 -23.72
C ALA A 22 23.66 1.09 -24.45
N VAL A 23 23.95 0.24 -25.45
CA VAL A 23 22.90 -0.49 -26.18
C VAL A 23 22.16 -1.48 -25.26
N LEU A 24 22.89 -2.22 -24.42
CA LEU A 24 22.28 -3.14 -23.46
C LEU A 24 21.42 -2.41 -22.42
N ALA A 25 21.92 -1.29 -21.89
CA ALA A 25 21.21 -0.48 -20.91
C ALA A 25 19.92 0.10 -21.50
N ALA A 26 19.94 0.56 -22.76
CA ALA A 26 18.77 1.13 -23.42
C ALA A 26 17.57 0.16 -23.48
N ILE A 27 17.83 -1.14 -23.68
CA ILE A 27 16.78 -2.17 -23.72
C ILE A 27 16.41 -2.63 -22.30
N LEU A 28 17.38 -2.70 -21.39
CA LEU A 28 17.20 -3.23 -20.04
C LEU A 28 16.40 -2.28 -19.13
N VAL A 29 16.69 -0.98 -19.15
CA VAL A 29 16.09 0.02 -18.26
C VAL A 29 14.56 0.01 -18.26
N PRO A 30 13.86 0.14 -19.42
CA PRO A 30 12.39 0.15 -19.43
C PRO A 30 11.78 -1.17 -18.93
N SER A 31 12.42 -2.30 -19.25
CA SER A 31 11.99 -3.62 -18.79
C SER A 31 12.05 -3.73 -17.25
N VAL A 32 13.20 -3.39 -16.66
CA VAL A 32 13.42 -3.45 -15.21
C VAL A 32 12.47 -2.51 -14.47
N MET A 33 12.20 -1.31 -14.99
CA MET A 33 11.25 -0.37 -14.38
C MET A 33 9.84 -0.97 -14.26
N GLY A 34 9.37 -1.69 -15.28
CA GLY A 34 8.08 -2.40 -15.23
C GLY A 34 8.04 -3.49 -14.16
N TYR A 35 9.10 -4.31 -14.07
CA TYR A 35 9.22 -5.36 -13.06
C TYR A 35 9.27 -4.80 -11.64
N VAL A 36 10.02 -3.72 -11.41
CA VAL A 36 10.09 -3.06 -10.11
C VAL A 36 8.71 -2.52 -9.70
N LYS A 37 7.97 -1.90 -10.62
CA LYS A 37 6.61 -1.41 -10.38
C LYS A 37 5.66 -2.54 -9.96
N LYS A 38 5.69 -3.66 -10.69
CA LYS A 38 4.89 -4.86 -10.39
C LYS A 38 5.27 -5.49 -9.05
N SER A 39 6.55 -5.55 -8.72
CA SER A 39 7.06 -6.06 -7.45
C SER A 39 6.56 -5.22 -6.27
N LYS A 40 6.66 -3.88 -6.38
CA LYS A 40 6.13 -2.94 -5.38
C LYS A 40 4.63 -3.14 -5.15
N ARG A 41 3.84 -3.21 -6.22
CA ARG A 41 2.40 -3.49 -6.16
C ARG A 41 2.10 -4.81 -5.44
N THR A 42 2.82 -5.87 -5.79
CA THR A 42 2.61 -7.21 -5.20
C THR A 42 2.95 -7.21 -3.70
N ALA A 43 4.00 -6.50 -3.30
CA ALA A 43 4.35 -6.33 -1.90
C ALA A 43 3.28 -5.56 -1.11
N ASP A 44 2.68 -4.54 -1.71
CA ASP A 44 1.59 -3.79 -1.06
C ASP A 44 0.33 -4.64 -0.93
N ILE A 45 -0.05 -5.41 -1.96
CA ILE A 45 -1.18 -6.35 -1.88
C ILE A 45 -0.95 -7.42 -0.80
N THR A 46 0.28 -7.94 -0.70
CA THR A 46 0.65 -8.89 0.34
C THR A 46 0.52 -8.26 1.73
N SER A 47 0.99 -7.02 1.88
CA SER A 47 0.86 -6.27 3.14
C SER A 47 -0.61 -6.02 3.47
N ALA A 48 -1.44 -5.68 2.48
CA ALA A 48 -2.88 -5.51 2.65
C ALA A 48 -3.55 -6.80 3.13
N LYS A 49 -3.17 -7.96 2.58
CA LYS A 49 -3.65 -9.26 3.05
C LYS A 49 -3.25 -9.51 4.50
N THR A 50 -1.99 -9.27 4.87
CA THR A 50 -1.54 -9.44 6.26
C THR A 50 -2.35 -8.55 7.20
N ILE A 51 -2.60 -7.30 6.84
CA ILE A 51 -3.45 -6.39 7.63
C ILE A 51 -4.86 -6.99 7.76
N TYR A 52 -5.45 -7.45 6.67
CA TYR A 52 -6.78 -8.09 6.68
C TYR A 52 -6.81 -9.30 7.64
N ASP A 53 -5.83 -10.20 7.53
CA ASP A 53 -5.74 -11.38 8.38
C ASP A 53 -5.65 -10.98 9.87
N THR A 54 -4.88 -9.93 10.20
CA THR A 54 -4.81 -9.38 11.57
C THR A 54 -6.15 -8.80 12.03
N VAL A 55 -6.85 -8.06 11.16
CA VAL A 55 -8.18 -7.49 11.48
C VAL A 55 -9.19 -8.60 11.76
N MET A 56 -9.24 -9.64 10.92
CA MET A 56 -10.12 -10.78 11.12
C MET A 56 -9.79 -11.55 12.39
N ALA A 57 -8.49 -11.70 12.73
CA ALA A 57 -8.08 -12.32 13.99
C ALA A 57 -8.59 -11.55 15.21
N VAL A 58 -8.49 -10.21 15.20
CA VAL A 58 -8.99 -9.37 16.31
C VAL A 58 -10.50 -9.50 16.48
N ILE A 59 -11.25 -9.43 15.38
CA ILE A 59 -12.72 -9.52 15.41
C ILE A 59 -13.17 -10.91 15.86
N ALA A 60 -12.42 -11.97 15.52
CA ALA A 60 -12.75 -13.33 15.93
C ALA A 60 -12.41 -13.63 17.40
N ASP A 61 -11.37 -12.99 17.95
CA ASP A 61 -10.86 -13.27 19.29
C ASP A 61 -11.53 -12.41 20.39
N ASN A 62 -12.01 -11.21 20.04
CA ASN A 62 -12.56 -10.26 21.00
C ASN A 62 -13.91 -9.68 20.52
N GLU A 63 -14.99 -10.05 21.22
CA GLU A 63 -16.35 -9.63 20.92
C GLU A 63 -16.56 -8.11 21.10
N GLU A 64 -15.99 -7.49 22.14
CA GLU A 64 -16.07 -6.04 22.35
C GLU A 64 -15.34 -5.28 21.23
N ALA A 65 -14.20 -5.81 20.76
CA ALA A 65 -13.49 -5.26 19.62
C ALA A 65 -14.30 -5.44 18.31
N ALA A 66 -15.03 -6.54 18.16
CA ALA A 66 -15.92 -6.78 17.02
C ALA A 66 -17.11 -5.80 17.00
N GLU A 67 -17.71 -5.52 18.14
CA GLU A 67 -18.76 -4.49 18.25
C GLU A 67 -18.19 -3.10 17.94
N SER A 68 -17.06 -2.76 18.57
CA SER A 68 -16.33 -1.51 18.34
C SER A 68 -15.98 -1.32 16.86
N TYR A 69 -15.62 -2.39 16.14
CA TYR A 69 -15.29 -2.37 14.72
C TYR A 69 -16.40 -1.79 13.84
N THR A 70 -17.67 -2.01 14.18
CA THR A 70 -18.83 -1.56 13.37
C THR A 70 -19.49 -0.28 13.88
N SER A 71 -19.08 0.20 15.04
CA SER A 71 -19.75 1.29 15.76
C SER A 71 -19.52 2.68 15.16
N ASN A 72 -20.60 3.32 14.68
CA ASN A 72 -20.67 4.73 14.27
C ASN A 72 -19.53 5.24 13.38
N ASN A 73 -19.00 4.39 12.52
CA ASN A 73 -17.87 4.74 11.66
C ASN A 73 -18.26 5.74 10.56
N ASN A 74 -17.27 6.51 10.10
CA ASN A 74 -17.47 7.48 9.03
C ASN A 74 -17.76 6.77 7.70
N SER A 75 -18.95 7.02 7.15
CA SER A 75 -19.38 6.47 5.86
C SER A 75 -19.02 7.39 4.69
N THR A 76 -18.60 6.81 3.58
CA THR A 76 -18.39 7.51 2.30
C THR A 76 -18.97 6.67 1.17
N GLN A 77 -19.54 7.29 0.13
CA GLN A 77 -19.91 6.53 -1.06
C GLN A 77 -18.67 6.28 -1.92
N LYS A 78 -18.51 5.03 -2.39
CA LYS A 78 -17.43 4.62 -3.28
C LYS A 78 -17.97 3.89 -4.49
N THR A 79 -17.48 4.28 -5.66
CA THR A 79 -17.81 3.66 -6.94
C THR A 79 -16.63 2.83 -7.39
N VAL A 80 -16.82 1.52 -7.53
CA VAL A 80 -15.81 0.60 -8.05
C VAL A 80 -16.30 -0.12 -9.28
N LYS A 81 -15.38 -0.41 -10.20
CA LYS A 81 -15.65 -1.19 -11.40
C LYS A 81 -15.56 -2.68 -11.07
N TYR A 82 -16.67 -3.39 -11.17
CA TYR A 82 -16.73 -4.85 -11.05
C TYR A 82 -17.21 -5.44 -12.38
N ASN A 83 -16.41 -6.32 -12.99
CA ASN A 83 -16.68 -6.91 -14.31
C ASN A 83 -17.09 -5.87 -15.38
N GLY A 84 -16.38 -4.74 -15.41
CA GLY A 84 -16.63 -3.65 -16.38
C GLY A 84 -17.87 -2.79 -16.09
N LYS A 85 -18.64 -3.06 -15.04
CA LYS A 85 -19.78 -2.25 -14.60
C LYS A 85 -19.43 -1.46 -13.35
N ALA A 86 -19.81 -0.19 -13.31
CA ALA A 86 -19.70 0.63 -12.11
C ALA A 86 -20.75 0.17 -11.08
N LYS A 87 -20.30 -0.07 -9.85
CA LYS A 87 -21.15 -0.32 -8.69
C LYS A 87 -20.80 0.69 -7.61
N THR A 88 -21.82 1.30 -7.02
CA THR A 88 -21.67 2.22 -5.89
C THR A 88 -22.08 1.50 -4.62
N TYR A 89 -21.28 1.61 -3.58
CA TYR A 89 -21.57 1.09 -2.24
C TYR A 89 -21.20 2.12 -1.18
N THR A 90 -21.70 1.88 0.03
CA THR A 90 -21.33 2.68 1.20
C THR A 90 -20.13 2.02 1.86
N LEU A 91 -19.04 2.77 2.03
CA LEU A 91 -17.83 2.31 2.67
C LEU A 91 -17.68 3.00 4.02
N PHE A 92 -17.55 2.23 5.09
CA PHE A 92 -17.34 2.71 6.45
C PHE A 92 -15.85 2.60 6.79
N THR A 93 -15.22 3.71 7.15
CA THR A 93 -13.80 3.72 7.54
C THR A 93 -13.66 3.55 9.04
N VAL A 94 -13.02 2.46 9.46
CA VAL A 94 -12.87 2.10 10.87
C VAL A 94 -11.61 2.71 11.48
N CYS A 95 -10.48 2.54 10.81
CA CYS A 95 -9.22 3.09 11.27
C CYS A 95 -8.23 3.25 10.11
N THR A 96 -7.18 3.99 10.40
CA THR A 96 -6.15 4.39 9.45
C THR A 96 -4.77 4.31 10.10
N LYS A 97 -3.76 3.96 9.30
CA LYS A 97 -2.36 3.94 9.73
C LYS A 97 -1.47 4.46 8.62
N ASP A 98 -0.51 5.30 8.97
CA ASP A 98 0.43 5.86 8.00
C ASP A 98 1.53 4.85 7.67
N GLY A 99 1.69 4.58 6.38
CA GLY A 99 2.79 3.74 5.87
C GLY A 99 4.12 4.52 5.77
N ALA A 100 4.06 5.84 5.66
CA ALA A 100 5.24 6.71 5.60
C ALA A 100 4.98 8.04 6.31
N ALA A 101 6.01 8.88 6.45
CA ALA A 101 5.83 10.23 7.00
C ALA A 101 4.93 11.06 6.06
N ASN A 102 3.86 11.62 6.62
CA ASN A 102 2.83 12.34 5.85
C ASN A 102 2.85 13.82 6.19
N LYS A 103 2.39 14.66 5.23
CA LYS A 103 2.26 16.12 5.44
C LYS A 103 1.02 16.50 6.28
N GLY A 104 0.24 15.52 6.74
CA GLY A 104 -0.90 15.70 7.66
C GLY A 104 -0.59 15.17 9.06
N GLY A 105 -1.62 14.99 9.90
CA GLY A 105 -1.46 14.28 11.18
C GLY A 105 -0.81 12.92 10.95
N ASN A 106 0.20 12.58 11.76
CA ASN A 106 1.02 11.39 11.60
C ASN A 106 0.44 10.22 12.42
N HIS A 107 -0.22 9.28 11.75
CA HIS A 107 -0.88 8.10 12.34
C HIS A 107 0.13 6.94 12.45
N SER A 108 1.00 6.98 13.45
CA SER A 108 2.02 5.93 13.63
C SER A 108 1.41 4.57 14.04
N LEU A 109 0.19 4.60 14.58
CA LEU A 109 -0.62 3.45 14.98
C LEU A 109 -1.98 3.50 14.27
N TRP A 110 -2.68 2.36 14.22
CA TRP A 110 -4.07 2.29 13.77
C TRP A 110 -4.93 3.21 14.64
N SER A 111 -5.52 4.21 14.01
CA SER A 111 -6.23 5.32 14.66
C SER A 111 -7.16 6.01 13.68
N GLY A 112 -7.95 6.99 14.14
CA GLY A 112 -8.96 7.65 13.32
C GLY A 112 -10.31 6.95 13.43
N GLY A 113 -11.16 7.05 12.41
CA GLY A 113 -12.53 6.53 12.49
C GLY A 113 -13.39 7.27 13.52
N SER A 114 -14.31 6.54 14.16
CA SER A 114 -15.12 7.04 15.28
C SER A 114 -14.38 6.89 16.62
N ALA A 115 -14.84 7.61 17.65
CA ALA A 115 -14.36 7.38 19.02
C ALA A 115 -14.74 5.97 19.52
N ASP A 116 -15.83 5.42 19.01
CA ASP A 116 -16.36 4.11 19.40
C ASP A 116 -15.52 2.95 18.85
N ALA A 117 -14.76 3.18 17.77
CA ALA A 117 -13.81 2.22 17.19
C ALA A 117 -12.51 2.04 18.01
N LYS A 118 -12.38 2.70 19.17
CA LYS A 118 -11.13 2.73 19.95
C LYS A 118 -10.70 1.36 20.48
N LEU A 119 -11.64 0.54 20.97
CA LEU A 119 -11.34 -0.80 21.48
C LEU A 119 -10.77 -1.69 20.38
N PHE A 120 -11.37 -1.65 19.20
CA PHE A 120 -10.83 -2.33 18.01
C PHE A 120 -9.44 -1.83 17.64
N GLN A 121 -9.22 -0.51 17.63
CA GLN A 121 -7.91 0.09 17.30
C GLN A 121 -6.83 -0.40 18.26
N ASP A 122 -7.12 -0.46 19.56
CA ASP A 122 -6.17 -0.90 20.58
C ASP A 122 -5.83 -2.38 20.43
N ALA A 123 -6.84 -3.23 20.23
CA ALA A 123 -6.63 -4.66 19.98
C ALA A 123 -5.82 -4.90 18.68
N LEU A 124 -6.12 -4.14 17.63
CA LEU A 124 -5.39 -4.22 16.36
C LEU A 124 -3.94 -3.77 16.51
N ASN A 125 -3.67 -2.70 17.25
CA ASN A 125 -2.30 -2.24 17.50
C ASN A 125 -1.51 -3.22 18.38
N ALA A 126 -2.16 -3.85 19.36
CA ALA A 126 -1.54 -4.87 20.19
C ALA A 126 -1.06 -6.08 19.35
N LEU A 127 -1.84 -6.49 18.35
CA LEU A 127 -1.50 -7.62 17.49
C LEU A 127 -0.59 -7.25 16.32
N ALA A 128 -0.79 -6.08 15.69
CA ALA A 128 -0.03 -5.63 14.52
C ALA A 128 1.35 -5.05 14.86
N GLY A 129 1.55 -4.62 16.11
CA GLY A 129 2.77 -3.94 16.55
C GLY A 129 2.89 -2.48 16.07
N ASP A 130 3.98 -1.85 16.51
CA ASP A 130 4.30 -0.43 16.30
C ASP A 130 5.09 -0.14 15.00
N GLY A 131 5.52 -1.18 14.30
CA GLY A 131 6.24 -1.07 13.04
C GLY A 131 5.44 -0.33 11.96
N LYS A 132 6.12 0.53 11.20
CA LYS A 132 5.53 1.13 9.99
C LYS A 132 5.30 0.05 8.94
N THR A 133 4.26 0.22 8.13
CA THR A 133 3.96 -0.64 6.97
C THR A 133 4.05 0.21 5.70
N PRO A 134 5.23 0.39 5.10
CA PRO A 134 5.39 1.30 3.96
C PRO A 134 4.62 0.83 2.74
N ILE A 135 3.90 1.77 2.11
CA ILE A 135 3.29 1.58 0.80
C ILE A 135 4.38 1.83 -0.24
N LYS A 136 4.76 0.79 -0.98
CA LYS A 136 5.88 0.83 -1.92
C LYS A 136 5.49 1.44 -3.26
N TYR A 137 4.22 1.29 -3.66
CA TYR A 137 3.64 1.88 -4.85
C TYR A 137 3.06 3.26 -4.53
N ASN A 138 3.85 4.30 -4.79
CA ASN A 138 3.64 5.64 -4.28
C ASN A 138 3.01 6.60 -5.31
N THR A 139 2.28 6.14 -6.31
CA THR A 139 1.68 7.03 -7.32
C THR A 139 0.17 6.91 -7.34
N SER A 140 -0.48 8.03 -7.05
CA SER A 140 -1.93 8.23 -7.15
C SER A 140 -2.30 8.94 -8.46
N ALA A 141 -3.55 8.80 -8.90
CA ALA A 141 -4.15 9.62 -9.95
C ALA A 141 -4.09 11.13 -9.64
N THR A 142 -4.01 11.51 -8.36
CA THR A 142 -3.88 12.92 -7.91
C THR A 142 -2.44 13.44 -7.92
N GLY A 143 -1.45 12.62 -8.31
CA GLY A 143 -0.02 12.98 -8.32
C GLY A 143 0.63 13.04 -6.93
N LYS A 144 -0.15 12.86 -5.85
CA LYS A 144 0.35 12.74 -4.48
C LYS A 144 0.77 11.30 -4.16
N PRO A 145 1.76 11.11 -3.27
CA PRO A 145 2.17 9.77 -2.89
C PRO A 145 1.09 9.06 -2.06
N LEU A 146 0.85 7.79 -2.38
CA LEU A 146 0.05 6.90 -1.53
C LEU A 146 0.87 6.53 -0.30
N ASN A 147 0.28 6.74 0.88
CA ASN A 147 1.02 6.73 2.13
C ASN A 147 0.18 6.43 3.38
N ARG A 148 -1.13 6.16 3.21
CA ARG A 148 -2.05 5.81 4.30
C ARG A 148 -2.82 4.56 3.98
N TRP A 149 -2.87 3.66 4.95
CA TRP A 149 -3.73 2.49 4.98
C TRP A 149 -5.07 2.83 5.62
N PHE A 150 -6.11 2.17 5.14
CA PHE A 150 -7.47 2.29 5.65
C PHE A 150 -8.03 0.88 5.82
N VAL A 151 -8.58 0.61 7.01
CA VAL A 151 -9.43 -0.56 7.26
C VAL A 151 -10.86 -0.09 7.14
N CYS A 152 -11.61 -0.74 6.27
CA CYS A 152 -12.99 -0.37 5.97
C CYS A 152 -13.88 -1.61 5.92
N TYR A 153 -15.20 -1.41 6.00
CA TYR A 153 -16.17 -2.43 5.64
C TYR A 153 -17.31 -1.84 4.79
N ARG A 154 -17.97 -2.69 4.02
CA ARG A 154 -18.97 -2.29 3.04
C ARG A 154 -20.40 -2.50 3.55
N ASP A 155 -21.27 -1.55 3.22
CA ASP A 155 -22.74 -1.64 3.34
C ASP A 155 -23.26 -2.02 4.73
N GLY A 156 -22.52 -1.68 5.79
CA GLY A 156 -22.92 -1.97 7.17
C GLY A 156 -22.52 -3.37 7.66
N ASP A 157 -21.91 -4.20 6.81
CA ASP A 157 -21.59 -5.59 7.11
C ASP A 157 -20.08 -5.78 7.37
N ALA A 158 -19.74 -6.13 8.62
CA ALA A 158 -18.37 -6.37 9.05
C ALA A 158 -17.68 -7.51 8.29
N LEU A 159 -18.45 -8.48 7.77
CA LEU A 159 -17.92 -9.60 6.99
C LEU A 159 -17.32 -9.12 5.66
N ASN A 160 -17.75 -7.95 5.17
CA ASN A 160 -17.22 -7.32 3.97
C ASN A 160 -16.09 -6.34 4.30
N THR A 161 -15.13 -6.79 5.12
CA THR A 161 -13.93 -6.00 5.43
C THR A 161 -13.00 -5.89 4.23
N GLU A 162 -12.50 -4.69 4.00
CA GLU A 162 -11.66 -4.32 2.86
C GLU A 162 -10.47 -3.48 3.32
N ILE A 163 -9.33 -3.68 2.66
CA ILE A 163 -8.12 -2.91 2.92
C ILE A 163 -7.83 -1.99 1.74
N TRP A 164 -7.68 -0.72 2.06
CA TRP A 164 -7.53 0.36 1.10
C TRP A 164 -6.27 1.17 1.35
N VAL A 165 -5.82 1.87 0.32
CA VAL A 165 -4.76 2.87 0.40
C VAL A 165 -5.24 4.23 -0.10
N GLY A 166 -4.63 5.29 0.41
CA GLY A 166 -4.88 6.67 0.01
C GLY A 166 -3.69 7.59 0.22
N ASP A 167 -3.88 8.87 -0.12
CA ASP A 167 -2.83 9.91 -0.15
C ASP A 167 -2.60 10.64 1.19
N GLY A 168 -3.36 10.27 2.24
CA GLY A 168 -3.24 10.81 3.58
C GLY A 168 -3.66 12.28 3.74
N THR A 169 -4.00 12.99 2.65
CA THR A 169 -4.43 14.39 2.72
C THR A 169 -5.94 14.50 2.88
N THR A 170 -6.69 13.65 2.18
CA THR A 170 -8.16 13.73 2.12
C THR A 170 -8.86 12.87 3.16
N ASN A 171 -8.11 12.04 3.92
CA ASN A 171 -8.67 11.00 4.80
C ASN A 171 -9.66 10.07 4.08
N MET A 172 -9.55 9.95 2.76
CA MET A 172 -10.43 9.11 1.95
C MET A 172 -9.65 7.93 1.39
N PRO A 173 -10.22 6.71 1.46
CA PRO A 173 -9.66 5.55 0.76
C PRO A 173 -9.76 5.78 -0.76
N MET A 174 -8.70 5.46 -1.49
CA MET A 174 -8.58 5.73 -2.94
C MET A 174 -8.57 4.45 -3.77
N TYR A 175 -7.73 3.49 -3.40
CA TYR A 175 -7.58 2.23 -4.11
C TYR A 175 -7.74 1.07 -3.14
N ARG A 176 -8.60 0.11 -3.49
CA ARG A 176 -8.75 -1.13 -2.75
C ARG A 176 -7.64 -2.09 -3.13
N LEU A 177 -7.02 -2.73 -2.14
CA LEU A 177 -5.99 -3.75 -2.34
C LEU A 177 -6.49 -5.15 -2.01
N TRP A 178 -7.41 -5.27 -1.03
CA TRP A 178 -7.99 -6.53 -0.58
C TRP A 178 -9.51 -6.38 -0.35
N PRO A 179 -10.36 -7.39 -0.63
CA PRO A 179 -10.03 -8.73 -1.12
C PRO A 179 -9.63 -8.79 -2.60
N ASP A 180 -10.14 -7.86 -3.40
CA ASP A 180 -9.83 -7.73 -4.82
C ASP A 180 -9.21 -6.36 -5.11
N THR A 181 -8.01 -6.36 -5.70
CA THR A 181 -7.28 -5.13 -5.99
C THR A 181 -7.93 -4.36 -7.14
N ASP A 182 -8.14 -3.06 -6.94
CA ASP A 182 -8.73 -2.21 -7.96
C ASP A 182 -7.91 -2.17 -9.25
N ALA A 183 -8.62 -2.13 -10.38
CA ALA A 183 -8.02 -2.11 -11.72
C ALA A 183 -7.19 -0.84 -11.98
N ASP A 184 -7.45 0.24 -11.26
CA ASP A 184 -6.76 1.52 -11.43
C ASP A 184 -5.46 1.59 -10.58
N TYR A 185 -5.20 0.59 -9.74
CA TYR A 185 -3.93 0.42 -9.00
C TYR A 185 -2.89 -0.31 -9.89
N LYS A 186 -2.37 0.39 -10.91
CA LYS A 186 -1.44 -0.12 -11.93
C LYS A 186 -0.15 0.64 -11.99
#